data_AF-Q4SMK7-F1
#
_entry.id   AF-Q4SMK7-F1
#
_cell.length_a   1.000
_cell.length_b   1.000
_cell.length_c   1.000
_cell.angle_alpha   90.00
_cell.angle_beta   90.00
_cell.angle_gamma   90.00
#
_symmetry.space_group_name_H-M   'P 1'
#
loop_
_entity.id
_entity.type
_entity.pdbx_description
1 polymer ?
#
loop_
_entity_poly.entity_id
_entity_poly.type
_entity_poly.pdbx_seq_one_letter_code
_entity_poly.pdbx_strand_id
1 'polypeptide(L)' 'RVTSPLCSCGRRAKRQVVSNGGPNHGRGFYCCAVRRSGGAGTVQKGCQFFQWESAVMK' A
#
# COMPACT_ATOMS: atom_id res chain seq x y z
N ARG A 1 15.16 8.67 -7.56
CA ARG A 1 14.22 7.55 -7.84
C ARG A 1 13.97 6.84 -6.52
N VAL A 2 12.74 6.81 -6.01
CA VAL A 2 12.45 6.21 -4.69
C VAL A 2 12.09 4.74 -4.88
N THR A 3 12.81 3.86 -4.20
CA THR A 3 12.51 2.44 -4.19
C THR A 3 11.34 2.19 -3.24
N SER A 4 10.24 1.58 -3.72
CA SER A 4 9.08 1.28 -2.87
C SER A 4 9.47 0.45 -1.64
N PRO A 5 8.90 0.72 -0.45
CA PRO A 5 9.21 -0.03 0.77
C PRO A 5 8.73 -1.49 0.66
N LEU A 6 9.28 -2.35 1.50
CA LEU A 6 8.79 -3.72 1.66
C LEU A 6 7.64 -3.74 2.66
N CYS A 7 6.58 -4.47 2.32
CA CYS A 7 5.54 -4.82 3.26
C CYS A 7 5.95 -6.03 4.13
N SER A 8 5.16 -6.37 5.15
CA SER A 8 5.40 -7.53 6.02
C SER A 8 5.36 -8.88 5.29
N CYS A 9 4.88 -8.93 4.05
CA CYS A 9 4.95 -10.13 3.19
C CYS A 9 6.31 -10.28 2.46
N GLY A 10 7.27 -9.37 2.67
CA GLY A 10 8.55 -9.34 1.95
C GLY A 10 8.46 -8.87 0.50
N ARG A 11 7.29 -8.37 0.05
CA ARG A 11 7.06 -7.87 -1.32
C ARG A 11 7.11 -6.35 -1.35
N ARG A 12 7.52 -5.78 -2.50
CA ARG A 12 7.47 -4.33 -2.75
C ARG A 12 6.03 -3.83 -2.66
N ALA A 13 5.82 -2.77 -1.90
CA ALA A 13 4.52 -2.14 -1.73
C ALA A 13 4.11 -1.38 -3.01
N LYS A 14 2.81 -1.37 -3.29
CA LYS A 14 2.21 -0.63 -4.40
C LYS A 14 1.97 0.81 -3.96
N ARG A 15 2.36 1.78 -4.78
CA ARG A 15 1.97 3.19 -4.62
C ARG A 15 0.52 3.39 -5.06
N GLN A 16 -0.25 4.08 -4.24
CA GLN A 16 -1.60 4.55 -4.55
C GLN A 16 -1.75 6.01 -4.15
N VAL A 17 -2.77 6.67 -4.67
CA VAL A 17 -3.10 8.07 -4.39
C VAL A 17 -4.51 8.11 -3.82
N VAL A 18 -4.72 8.91 -2.79
CA VAL A 18 -6.06 9.12 -2.22
C VAL A 18 -6.89 9.93 -3.21
N SER A 19 -7.96 9.33 -3.74
CA SER A 19 -8.90 9.98 -4.67
C SER A 19 -10.10 10.62 -3.98
N ASN A 20 -10.39 10.25 -2.73
CA ASN A 20 -11.53 10.80 -1.98
C ASN A 20 -11.32 12.29 -1.71
N GLY A 21 -12.38 13.10 -1.79
CA GLY A 21 -12.34 14.57 -1.66
C GLY A 21 -12.12 15.11 -0.24
N GLY A 22 -11.48 14.36 0.65
CA GLY A 22 -11.17 14.80 2.01
C GLY A 22 -9.82 15.52 2.11
N PRO A 23 -9.39 15.89 3.33
CA PRO A 23 -8.10 16.58 3.56
C PRO A 23 -6.86 15.83 3.06
N ASN A 24 -6.99 14.52 2.82
CA ASN A 24 -5.92 13.68 2.31
C ASN A 24 -5.91 13.54 0.77
N HIS A 25 -6.83 14.21 0.06
CA HIS A 25 -6.95 14.14 -1.40
C HIS A 25 -5.61 14.42 -2.09
N GLY A 26 -5.27 13.60 -3.08
CA GLY A 26 -4.03 13.72 -3.84
C GLY A 26 -2.76 13.22 -3.13
N ARG A 27 -2.82 12.86 -1.83
CA ARG A 27 -1.65 12.34 -1.11
C ARG A 27 -1.31 10.91 -1.55
N GLY A 28 -0.03 10.69 -1.85
CA GLY A 28 0.51 9.36 -2.20
C GLY A 28 0.81 8.51 -0.96
N PHE A 29 0.50 7.21 -1.03
CA PHE A 29 0.81 6.23 0.01
C PHE A 29 1.22 4.88 -0.60
N TYR A 30 1.88 4.05 0.20
CA TYR A 30 2.26 2.69 -0.14
C TYR A 30 1.41 1.69 0.66
N CYS A 31 0.91 0.65 0.00
CA CYS A 31 0.18 -0.44 0.64
C CYS A 31 0.64 -1.81 0.13
N CYS A 32 0.30 -2.88 0.84
CA CYS A 32 0.57 -4.24 0.38
C CYS A 32 -0.06 -4.46 -1.02
N ALA A 33 0.73 -5.01 -1.96
CA ALA A 33 0.26 -5.30 -3.31
C ALA A 33 -0.62 -6.56 -3.39
N VAL A 34 -0.59 -7.40 -2.36
CA VAL A 34 -1.43 -8.61 -2.29
C VAL A 34 -2.86 -8.20 -1.98
N ARG A 35 -3.80 -8.58 -2.86
CA ARG A 35 -5.23 -8.28 -2.70
C ARG A 35 -5.77 -9.02 -1.47
N ARG A 36 -6.56 -8.32 -0.65
CA ARG A 36 -7.44 -8.98 0.31
C ARG A 36 -8.66 -9.48 -0.48
N SER A 37 -8.56 -10.62 -1.15
CA SER A 37 -9.72 -11.22 -1.79
C SER A 37 -10.66 -11.76 -0.71
N GLY A 38 -11.89 -11.25 -0.64
CA GLY A 38 -12.96 -11.73 0.26
C GLY A 38 -13.71 -12.94 -0.31
N GLY A 39 -13.00 -13.89 -0.93
CA GLY A 39 -13.59 -15.07 -1.57
C GLY A 39 -12.96 -16.34 -1.03
N ALA A 40 -13.80 -17.29 -0.64
CA ALA A 40 -13.45 -18.61 -0.15
C ALA A 40 -12.41 -19.29 -1.06
N GLY A 41 -11.21 -19.50 -0.52
CA GLY A 41 -10.09 -20.13 -1.20
C GLY A 41 -8.78 -19.72 -0.53
N THR A 42 -7.75 -20.59 -0.58
CA THR A 42 -6.43 -20.46 0.05
C THR A 42 -5.55 -19.32 -0.50
N VAL A 43 -6.16 -18.22 -0.95
CA VAL A 43 -5.46 -17.03 -1.45
C VAL A 43 -4.82 -16.33 -0.25
N GLN A 44 -3.48 -16.23 -0.26
CA GLN A 44 -2.73 -15.52 0.76
C GLN A 44 -3.32 -14.11 1.00
N LYS A 45 -3.86 -13.90 2.19
CA LYS A 45 -4.40 -12.59 2.60
C LYS A 45 -3.27 -11.57 2.65
N GLY A 46 -3.40 -10.46 1.92
CA GLY A 46 -2.42 -9.37 2.01
C GLY A 46 -2.32 -8.80 3.42
N CYS A 47 -1.11 -8.43 3.85
CA CYS A 47 -0.89 -7.79 5.15
C CYS A 47 -1.51 -6.38 5.22
N GLN A 48 -1.46 -5.77 6.40
CA GLN A 48 -2.02 -4.44 6.65
C GLN A 48 -1.02 -3.29 6.48
N PHE A 49 0.05 -3.52 5.70
CA PHE A 49 1.07 -2.50 5.47
C PHE A 49 0.48 -1.23 4.87
N PHE A 50 0.81 -0.09 5.47
CA PHE A 50 0.46 1.26 5.06
C PHE A 50 1.59 2.21 5.45
N GLN A 51 2.02 3.07 4.52
CA GLN A 51 2.99 4.13 4.80
C GLN A 51 2.79 5.31 3.84
N TRP A 52 2.81 6.54 4.35
CA TRP A 52 2.75 7.73 3.50
C TRP A 52 4.00 7.85 2.62
N GLU A 53 3.84 8.30 1.36
CA GLU A 53 4.97 8.52 0.44
C GLU A 53 5.97 9.54 1.02
N SER A 54 5.47 10.58 1.69
CA SER A 54 6.28 11.59 2.39
C SER A 54 7.14 11.03 3.53
N ALA A 55 6.81 9.86 4.08
CA ALA A 55 7.61 9.22 5.12
C ALA A 55 8.74 8.34 4.55
N VAL A 56 8.69 8.01 3.26
CA VAL A 56 9.70 7.20 2.55
C VAL A 56 10.75 8.10 1.90
N MET A 57 10.35 9.32 1.49
CA MET A 57 11.23 10.34 0.92
C MET A 57 11.89 11.14 2.05
N LYS A 58 13.05 10.70 2.52
CA LYS A 58 14.03 11.56 3.22
C LYS A 58 15.23 11.76 2.32
#